data_AF-A0A0F9FUW8-F1
#
_entry.id   AF-A0A0F9FUW8-F1
#
_cell.length_a   1.000
_cell.length_b   1.000
_cell.length_c   1.000
_cell.angle_alpha   90.00
_cell.angle_beta   90.00
_cell.angle_gamma   90.00
#
_symmetry.space_group_name_H-M   'P 1'
#
loop_
_entity.id
_entity.type
_entity.pdbx_description
1 polymer ?
#
loop_
_entity_poly.entity_id
_entity_poly.type
_entity_poly.pdbx_seq_one_letter_code
_entity_poly.pdbx_strand_id
1 'polypeptide(L)'
;MSNSNDKVTNEQVSEFLQQNPLFLAQNPALLAQLELQQAQGATSLVHIQQRQLREHNTMLKSKIDNLIKHAKENELIYSLFSECHRQLWTNYDFKTLAINLRNIICTNPAINECHLLKYDEKFAHLIE
;
A
#
# COMPACT_ATOMS: atom_id res chain seq x y z
N MET A 1 26.37 -9.18 -45.18
CA MET A 1 25.48 -8.78 -46.29
C MET A 1 24.41 -7.88 -45.72
N SER A 2 24.25 -6.71 -46.35
CA SER A 2 23.19 -5.69 -46.19
C SER A 2 23.01 -4.99 -44.84
N ASN A 3 23.67 -3.83 -44.77
CA ASN A 3 23.36 -2.68 -43.93
C ASN A 3 22.08 -2.01 -44.49
N SER A 4 21.08 -1.72 -43.66
CA SER A 4 20.11 -0.64 -43.92
C SER A 4 19.62 -0.10 -42.60
N ASN A 5 20.35 0.89 -42.11
CA ASN A 5 19.87 1.89 -41.18
C ASN A 5 18.81 2.73 -41.91
N ASP A 6 17.66 2.12 -42.22
CA ASP A 6 16.53 2.80 -42.85
C ASP A 6 16.05 3.84 -41.85
N LYS A 7 16.53 5.06 -42.05
CA LYS A 7 16.03 6.24 -41.36
C LYS A 7 14.54 6.29 -41.67
N VAL A 8 13.72 5.82 -40.73
CA VAL A 8 12.27 6.00 -40.78
C VAL A 8 12.04 7.48 -41.05
N THR A 9 11.40 7.79 -42.18
CA THR A 9 11.18 9.17 -42.56
C THR A 9 10.06 9.76 -41.71
N ASN A 10 10.10 11.08 -41.49
CA ASN A 10 9.07 11.77 -40.74
C ASN A 10 7.67 11.52 -41.33
N GLU A 11 7.56 11.35 -42.65
CA GLU A 11 6.33 11.03 -43.36
C GLU A 11 5.79 9.64 -42.98
N GLN A 12 6.66 8.61 -42.92
CA GLN A 12 6.27 7.27 -42.48
C GLN A 12 5.81 7.24 -41.02
N VAL A 13 6.50 7.98 -40.14
CA VAL A 13 6.07 8.10 -38.74
C VAL A 13 4.72 8.82 -38.64
N SER A 14 4.52 9.87 -39.44
CA SER A 14 3.27 10.63 -39.45
C SER A 14 2.09 9.79 -39.94
N GLU A 15 2.26 9.05 -41.03
CA GLU A 15 1.23 8.18 -41.59
C GLU A 15 0.87 7.04 -40.63
N PHE A 16 1.87 6.44 -39.98
CA PHE A 16 1.66 5.41 -38.97
C PHE A 16 0.86 5.91 -37.76
N LEU A 17 1.18 7.10 -37.25
CA LEU A 17 0.46 7.71 -36.12
C LEU A 17 -0.97 8.13 -36.49
N GLN A 18 -1.20 8.58 -37.73
CA GLN A 18 -2.55 8.90 -38.22
C GLN A 18 -3.43 7.66 -38.36
N GLN A 19 -2.86 6.55 -38.84
CA GLN A 19 -3.57 5.28 -38.94
C GLN A 19 -3.81 4.63 -37.56
N ASN A 20 -3.02 5.00 -36.54
CA ASN A 20 -3.09 4.43 -35.20
C ASN A 20 -3.27 5.52 -34.11
N PRO A 21 -4.43 6.19 -34.04
CA PRO A 21 -4.64 7.32 -33.13
C PRO A 21 -4.59 6.94 -31.64
N LEU A 22 -4.82 5.67 -31.30
CA LEU A 22 -4.73 5.17 -29.93
C LEU A 22 -3.32 4.73 -29.52
N PHE A 23 -2.35 4.72 -30.44
CA PHE A 23 -0.99 4.22 -30.19
C PHE A 23 -0.30 4.96 -29.05
N LEU A 24 -0.44 6.28 -29.01
CA LEU A 24 0.13 7.12 -27.95
C LEU A 24 -0.61 6.95 -26.61
N ALA A 25 -1.92 6.66 -26.64
CA ALA A 25 -2.70 6.38 -25.45
C ALA A 25 -2.34 5.02 -24.82
N GLN A 26 -1.98 4.04 -25.65
CA GLN A 26 -1.56 2.70 -25.22
C GLN A 26 -0.09 2.65 -24.77
N ASN A 27 0.71 3.65 -25.14
CA ASN A 27 2.14 3.74 -24.81
C ASN A 27 2.45 5.02 -23.99
N PRO A 28 1.95 5.12 -22.75
CA PRO A 28 2.07 6.33 -21.93
C PRO A 28 3.53 6.70 -21.60
N ALA A 29 4.43 5.72 -21.53
CA ALA A 29 5.86 5.95 -21.28
C ALA A 29 6.55 6.68 -22.45
N LEU A 30 6.16 6.36 -23.69
CA LEU A 30 6.67 7.01 -24.90
C LEU A 30 6.14 8.45 -24.99
N LEU A 31 4.86 8.63 -24.63
CA LEU A 31 4.23 9.95 -24.56
C LEU A 31 4.88 10.89 -23.53
N ALA A 32 5.39 10.34 -22.42
CA ALA A 32 6.10 11.12 -21.40
C ALA A 32 7.48 11.63 -21.85
N GLN A 33 8.10 11.00 -22.85
CA GLN A 33 9.41 11.39 -23.40
C GLN A 33 9.32 12.34 -24.61
N LEU A 34 8.15 12.53 -25.20
CA LEU A 34 7.93 13.43 -26.33
C LEU A 34 7.79 14.89 -25.86
N GLU A 35 8.88 15.66 -25.94
CA GLU A 35 8.84 17.13 -25.80
C GLU A 35 8.25 17.77 -27.06
N LEU A 36 6.92 17.85 -27.15
CA LEU A 36 6.23 18.50 -28.27
C LEU A 36 6.18 20.02 -28.05
N GLN A 37 6.98 20.75 -28.83
CA GLN A 37 6.90 22.21 -28.88
C GLN A 37 5.54 22.65 -29.46
N GLN A 38 4.97 23.64 -28.79
CA GLN A 38 3.56 23.99 -28.77
C GLN A 38 3.04 24.47 -30.14
N ALA A 39 2.12 23.70 -30.75
CA ALA A 39 1.29 24.17 -31.87
C ALA A 39 -0.16 23.75 -31.62
N GLN A 40 -1.01 24.72 -31.24
CA GLN A 40 -2.49 24.85 -31.23
C GLN A 40 -3.44 23.61 -31.05
N GLY A 41 -2.97 22.39 -30.87
CA GLY A 41 -3.67 21.18 -30.41
C GLY A 41 -2.98 20.50 -29.21
N ALA A 42 -1.91 21.12 -28.69
CA ALA A 42 -1.08 20.64 -27.58
C ALA A 42 -1.71 20.77 -26.17
N THR A 43 -2.93 21.31 -26.06
CA THR A 43 -3.66 21.34 -24.78
C THR A 43 -4.03 19.93 -24.32
N SER A 44 -4.36 19.02 -25.24
CA SER A 44 -4.77 17.65 -24.90
C SER A 44 -3.68 16.85 -24.17
N LEU A 45 -2.41 16.97 -24.60
CA LEU A 45 -1.29 16.20 -24.05
C LEU A 45 -0.84 16.68 -22.67
N VAL A 46 -0.78 17.99 -22.46
CA VAL A 46 -0.50 18.57 -21.13
C VAL A 46 -1.63 18.22 -20.16
N HIS A 47 -2.89 18.23 -20.61
CA HIS A 47 -4.01 17.78 -19.79
C HIS A 47 -3.93 16.29 -19.45
N ILE A 48 -3.49 15.43 -20.37
CA ILE A 48 -3.27 13.99 -20.10
C ILE A 48 -2.13 13.79 -19.09
N GLN A 49 -0.99 14.46 -19.27
CA GLN A 49 0.12 14.37 -18.33
C GLN A 49 -0.25 14.91 -16.94
N GLN A 50 -0.97 16.04 -16.88
CA GLN A 50 -1.46 16.61 -15.62
C GLN A 50 -2.47 15.68 -14.93
N ARG A 51 -3.31 14.99 -15.71
CA ARG A 51 -4.25 13.99 -15.19
C ARG A 51 -3.50 12.78 -14.61
N GLN A 52 -2.53 12.23 -15.32
CA GLN A 52 -1.71 11.12 -14.84
C GLN A 52 -0.94 11.48 -13.56
N LEU A 53 -0.37 12.69 -13.50
CA LEU A 53 0.31 13.19 -12.30
C LEU A 53 -0.66 13.32 -11.11
N ARG A 54 -1.89 13.78 -11.34
CA ARG A 54 -2.93 13.86 -10.29
C ARG A 54 -3.36 12.46 -9.83
N GLU A 55 -3.58 11.54 -10.74
CA GLU A 55 -3.93 10.15 -10.42
C GLU A 55 -2.82 9.47 -9.62
N HIS A 56 -1.56 9.64 -10.03
CA HIS A 56 -0.40 9.13 -9.30
C HIS A 56 -0.25 9.78 -7.92
N ASN A 57 -0.44 11.09 -7.81
CA ASN A 57 -0.41 11.79 -6.53
C ASN A 57 -1.50 11.31 -5.57
N THR A 58 -2.72 11.09 -6.07
CA THR A 58 -3.84 10.53 -5.30
C THR A 58 -3.54 9.09 -4.86
N MET A 59 -2.98 8.26 -5.74
CA MET A 59 -2.56 6.90 -5.40
C MET A 59 -1.49 6.91 -4.29
N LEU A 60 -0.48 7.77 -4.41
CA LEU A 60 0.58 7.89 -3.41
C LEU A 60 0.03 8.36 -2.06
N LYS A 61 -0.87 9.34 -2.05
CA LYS A 61 -1.55 9.78 -0.82
C LYS A 61 -2.30 8.63 -0.17
N SER A 62 -3.09 7.88 -0.93
CA SER A 62 -3.79 6.69 -0.42
C SER A 62 -2.83 5.62 0.13
N LYS A 63 -1.69 5.40 -0.52
CA LYS A 63 -0.65 4.48 0.01
C LYS A 63 -0.08 4.97 1.34
N ILE A 64 0.20 6.26 1.47
CA ILE A 64 0.69 6.85 2.72
C ILE A 64 -0.36 6.70 3.81
N ASP A 65 -1.64 6.98 3.52
CA ASP A 65 -2.73 6.85 4.48
C ASP A 65 -2.86 5.40 4.99
N ASN A 66 -2.71 4.41 4.10
CA ASN A 66 -2.69 3.00 4.48
C ASN A 66 -1.47 2.64 5.36
N LEU A 67 -0.28 3.14 5.02
CA LEU A 67 0.91 2.93 5.83
C LEU A 67 0.77 3.55 7.22
N ILE A 68 0.18 4.74 7.33
CA ILE A 68 -0.11 5.39 8.62
C ILE A 68 -1.13 4.57 9.41
N LYS A 69 -2.16 4.02 8.76
CA LYS A 69 -3.13 3.14 9.41
C LYS A 69 -2.44 1.91 10.01
N HIS A 70 -1.60 1.22 9.24
CA HIS A 70 -0.85 0.06 9.73
C HIS A 70 0.13 0.43 10.84
N ALA A 71 0.79 1.59 10.76
CA ALA A 71 1.68 2.06 11.81
C ALA A 71 0.92 2.27 13.14
N LYS A 72 -0.28 2.86 13.08
CA LYS A 72 -1.15 3.03 14.26
C LYS A 72 -1.64 1.70 14.85
N GLU A 73 -2.01 0.75 14.00
CA GLU A 73 -2.39 -0.60 14.43
C GLU A 73 -1.21 -1.29 15.14
N ASN A 74 -0.01 -1.21 14.57
CA ASN A 74 1.21 -1.75 15.17
C ASN A 74 1.54 -1.09 16.51
N GLU A 75 1.41 0.24 16.62
CA GLU A 75 1.63 0.98 17.86
C GLU A 75 0.65 0.55 18.96
N LEU A 76 -0.63 0.38 18.63
CA LEU A 76 -1.64 -0.12 19.57
C LEU A 76 -1.31 -1.53 20.06
N ILE A 77 -0.93 -2.44 19.16
CA ILE A 77 -0.52 -3.80 19.53
C ILE A 77 0.70 -3.77 20.45
N TYR A 78 1.71 -2.96 20.13
CA TYR A 78 2.93 -2.85 20.94
C TYR A 78 2.64 -2.27 22.33
N SER A 79 1.77 -1.25 22.42
CA SER A 79 1.35 -0.67 23.69
C SER A 79 0.69 -1.72 24.59
N LEU A 80 -0.29 -2.46 24.04
CA LEU A 80 -0.98 -3.53 24.75
C LEU A 80 -0.02 -4.64 25.20
N PHE A 81 0.91 -5.03 24.33
CA PHE A 81 1.94 -6.02 24.67
C PHE A 81 2.81 -5.55 25.84
N SER A 82 3.29 -4.31 25.80
CA SER A 82 4.12 -3.72 26.86
C SER A 82 3.36 -3.63 28.19
N GLU A 83 2.07 -3.28 28.14
CA GLU A 83 1.22 -3.21 29.32
C GLU A 83 0.95 -4.61 29.91
N CYS A 84 0.64 -5.60 29.07
CA CYS A 84 0.51 -6.99 29.49
C CYS A 84 1.81 -7.51 30.13
N HIS A 85 2.95 -7.22 29.50
CA HIS A 85 4.25 -7.59 30.02
C HIS A 85 4.47 -7.00 31.41
N ARG A 86 4.16 -5.70 31.61
CA ARG A 86 4.24 -5.06 32.92
C ARG A 86 3.35 -5.74 33.96
N GLN A 87 2.10 -6.05 33.61
CA GLN A 87 1.18 -6.75 34.51
C GLN A 87 1.70 -8.13 34.94
N LEU A 88 2.37 -8.86 34.05
CA LEU A 88 2.99 -10.14 34.40
C LEU A 88 4.06 -9.99 35.48
N TRP A 89 4.80 -8.88 35.49
CA TRP A 89 5.85 -8.62 36.49
C TRP A 89 5.34 -8.04 37.81
N THR A 90 4.20 -7.33 37.81
CA THR A 90 3.73 -6.57 38.99
C THR A 90 2.67 -7.28 39.82
N ASN A 91 1.98 -8.29 39.29
CA ASN A 91 0.88 -8.95 40.01
C ASN A 91 1.34 -10.16 40.81
N TYR A 92 0.90 -10.23 42.07
CA TYR A 92 1.23 -11.31 43.01
C TYR A 92 0.14 -12.41 43.10
N ASP A 93 -1.02 -12.20 42.46
CA ASP A 93 -2.15 -13.13 42.47
C ASP A 93 -2.65 -13.45 41.04
N PHE A 94 -2.94 -14.73 40.80
CA PHE A 94 -3.34 -15.25 39.49
C PHE A 94 -4.72 -14.72 39.05
N LYS A 95 -5.70 -14.62 39.97
CA LYS A 95 -7.04 -14.14 39.59
C LYS A 95 -6.98 -12.67 39.18
N THR A 96 -6.23 -11.88 39.94
CA THR A 96 -6.02 -10.45 39.66
C THR A 96 -5.30 -10.25 38.33
N LEU A 97 -4.24 -11.04 38.08
CA LEU A 97 -3.53 -11.04 36.79
C LEU A 97 -4.46 -11.40 35.61
N ALA A 98 -5.27 -12.45 35.74
CA ALA A 98 -6.19 -12.89 34.69
C ALA A 98 -7.22 -11.80 34.32
N ILE A 99 -7.80 -11.14 35.34
CA ILE A 99 -8.75 -10.04 35.14
C ILE A 99 -8.06 -8.84 34.48
N ASN A 100 -6.87 -8.46 34.95
CA ASN A 100 -6.14 -7.31 34.41
C ASN A 100 -5.72 -7.55 32.95
N LEU A 101 -5.16 -8.72 32.62
CA LEU A 101 -4.81 -9.08 31.26
C LEU A 101 -6.03 -9.10 30.34
N ARG A 102 -7.15 -9.68 30.78
CA ARG A 102 -8.39 -9.65 30.01
C ARG A 102 -8.84 -8.22 29.73
N ASN A 103 -8.85 -7.36 30.74
CA ASN A 103 -9.29 -5.97 30.58
C ASN A 103 -8.40 -5.21 29.59
N ILE A 104 -7.07 -5.39 29.68
CA ILE A 104 -6.11 -4.74 28.77
C ILE A 104 -6.29 -5.27 27.35
N ILE A 105 -6.25 -6.58 27.15
CA ILE A 105 -6.29 -7.20 25.83
C ILE A 105 -7.64 -6.93 25.13
N CYS A 106 -8.76 -6.99 25.85
CA CYS A 106 -10.08 -6.69 25.32
C CYS A 106 -10.32 -5.19 25.06
N THR A 107 -9.39 -4.30 25.42
CA THR A 107 -9.43 -2.90 24.94
C THR A 107 -9.23 -2.82 23.43
N ASN A 108 -8.60 -3.84 22.83
CA ASN A 108 -8.53 -3.96 21.38
C ASN A 108 -9.87 -4.46 20.83
N PRO A 109 -10.58 -3.67 19.99
CA PRO A 109 -11.88 -4.06 19.44
C PRO A 109 -11.82 -5.28 18.51
N ALA A 110 -10.64 -5.69 18.04
CA ALA A 110 -10.46 -6.91 17.25
C ALA A 110 -10.49 -8.19 18.11
N ILE A 111 -10.43 -8.09 19.45
CA ILE A 111 -10.35 -9.23 20.36
C ILE A 111 -11.65 -9.34 21.16
N ASN A 112 -12.42 -10.39 20.87
CA ASN A 112 -13.72 -10.60 21.52
C ASN A 112 -13.59 -11.12 22.95
N GLU A 113 -12.60 -11.97 23.23
CA GLU A 113 -12.44 -12.61 24.53
C GLU A 113 -10.99 -13.04 24.77
N CYS A 114 -10.57 -13.01 26.03
CA CYS A 114 -9.24 -13.42 26.46
C CYS A 114 -9.32 -14.12 27.83
N HIS A 115 -8.70 -15.29 27.94
CA HIS A 115 -8.67 -16.10 29.16
C HIS A 115 -7.24 -16.54 29.50
N LEU A 116 -6.88 -16.41 30.77
CA LEU A 116 -5.63 -16.94 31.32
C LEU A 116 -5.90 -18.26 32.01
N LEU A 117 -5.31 -19.35 31.51
CA LEU A 117 -5.46 -20.70 32.06
C LEU A 117 -4.18 -21.13 32.75
N LYS A 118 -4.30 -21.73 33.94
CA LYS A 118 -3.18 -22.49 34.51
C LYS A 118 -3.02 -23.76 33.69
N TYR A 119 -1.79 -24.08 33.36
CA TYR A 119 -1.49 -25.35 32.74
C TYR A 119 -1.92 -26.51 33.67
N ASP A 120 -2.66 -27.46 33.10
CA ASP A 120 -3.10 -28.73 33.70
C ASP A 120 -2.83 -29.79 32.62
N GLU A 121 -2.35 -30.98 32.98
CA GLU A 121 -2.06 -32.09 32.05
C GLU A 121 -3.27 -32.42 31.16
N LYS A 122 -4.48 -32.15 31.64
CA LYS A 122 -5.73 -32.29 30.85
C LYS A 122 -5.77 -31.42 29.59
N PHE A 123 -5.03 -30.32 29.56
CA PHE A 123 -4.94 -29.40 28.41
C PHE A 123 -3.73 -29.69 27.50
N ALA A 124 -2.97 -30.76 27.74
CA ALA A 124 -1.82 -31.12 26.89
C ALA A 124 -2.22 -31.26 25.41
N HIS A 125 -3.44 -31.71 25.13
CA HIS A 125 -3.99 -31.85 23.78
C HIS A 125 -4.25 -30.53 23.02
N LEU A 126 -4.18 -29.37 23.69
CA LEU A 126 -4.37 -28.05 23.07
C LEU A 126 -3.05 -27.36 22.68
N ILE A 127 -1.90 -27.97 23.02
CA ILE A 127 -0.55 -27.40 22.83
C ILE A 127 0.24 -28.13 21.72
N GLU A 128 -0.35 -29.17 21.10
CA GLU A 128 0.13 -29.79 19.85
C GLU A 128 -0.46 -29.12 18.61
#